data_AF-A0AAJ0CMF5-F1
#
_entry.id   AF-A0AAJ0CMF5-F1
#
_cell.length_a   1.000
_cell.length_b   1.000
_cell.length_c   1.000
_cell.angle_alpha   90.00
_cell.angle_beta   90.00
_cell.angle_gamma   90.00
#
_symmetry.space_group_name_H-M   'P 1'
#
loop_
_entity.id
_entity.type
_entity.pdbx_description
1 polymer ?
#
loop_
_entity_poly.entity_id
_entity_poly.type
_entity_poly.pdbx_seq_one_letter_code
_entity_poly.pdbx_strand_id
1 'polypeptide(L)'
;MSQKANSGTQRATEVTEAMLAVPGYADDSMFFTIRYGHKAKETLRKCDFDQFIETVNKMTELWAKSGSGGSIVGQSAEERYAKMAGLKAQALDIIKDFPDLVRDFDRFQSSSRAAISAANGGNI
;
A
#
# COMPACT_ATOMS: atom_id res chain seq x y z
N MET A 1 -17.42 45.53 18.26
CA MET A 1 -17.76 44.55 17.20
C MET A 1 -16.70 43.45 17.25
N SER A 2 -17.08 42.27 17.72
CA SER A 2 -16.16 41.15 17.96
C SER A 2 -15.99 40.36 16.67
N GLN A 3 -14.87 40.50 15.98
CA GLN A 3 -14.61 39.83 14.71
C GLN A 3 -13.31 39.02 14.82
N LYS A 4 -13.42 37.72 14.46
CA LYS A 4 -12.34 36.74 14.22
C LYS A 4 -11.66 36.08 15.42
N ALA A 5 -12.44 35.39 16.28
CA ALA A 5 -11.92 34.22 17.01
C ALA A 5 -12.21 32.89 16.27
N ASN A 6 -13.14 32.89 15.30
CA ASN A 6 -13.64 31.66 14.66
C ASN A 6 -12.84 31.20 13.43
N SER A 7 -11.92 32.03 12.91
CA SER A 7 -11.25 31.76 11.62
C SER A 7 -10.10 30.76 11.73
N GLY A 8 -9.54 30.55 12.92
CA GLY A 8 -8.50 29.54 13.17
C GLY A 8 -9.10 28.14 13.27
N THR A 9 -10.08 27.99 14.15
CA THR A 9 -10.80 26.73 14.38
C THR A 9 -11.51 26.25 13.12
N GLN A 10 -12.18 27.14 12.39
CA GLN A 10 -12.84 26.77 11.13
C GLN A 10 -11.86 26.26 10.08
N ARG A 11 -10.71 26.93 9.89
CA ARG A 11 -9.66 26.45 8.98
C ARG A 11 -9.07 25.11 9.43
N ALA A 12 -8.92 24.88 10.74
CA ALA A 12 -8.44 23.62 11.26
C ALA A 12 -9.45 22.48 10.99
N THR A 13 -10.75 22.73 11.20
CA THR A 13 -11.82 21.78 10.88
C THR A 13 -11.87 21.45 9.39
N GLU A 14 -11.82 22.46 8.51
CA GLU A 14 -11.80 22.27 7.05
C GLU A 14 -10.59 21.43 6.60
N VAL A 15 -9.41 21.67 7.20
CA VAL A 15 -8.21 20.87 6.93
C VAL A 15 -8.39 19.44 7.44
N THR A 16 -8.88 19.25 8.67
CA THR A 16 -9.11 17.90 9.21
C THR A 16 -10.14 17.11 8.39
N GLU A 17 -11.24 17.74 7.99
CA GLU A 17 -12.26 17.13 7.13
C GLU A 17 -11.69 16.79 5.74
N ALA A 18 -10.92 17.70 5.14
CA ALA A 18 -10.24 17.44 3.88
C ALA A 18 -9.26 16.28 3.98
N MET A 19 -8.53 16.15 5.10
CA MET A 19 -7.62 15.03 5.31
C MET A 19 -8.37 13.72 5.56
N LEU A 20 -9.49 13.72 6.29
CA LEU A 20 -10.34 12.54 6.47
C LEU A 20 -10.98 12.08 5.15
N ALA A 21 -11.21 13.00 4.21
CA ALA A 21 -11.67 12.67 2.87
C ALA A 21 -10.59 12.04 1.98
N VAL A 22 -9.30 12.06 2.38
CA VAL A 22 -8.23 11.37 1.66
C VAL A 22 -8.33 9.87 1.92
N PRO A 23 -8.55 9.04 0.89
CA PRO A 23 -8.60 7.58 1.08
C PRO A 23 -7.31 7.05 1.70
N GLY A 24 -7.44 6.18 2.71
CA GLY A 24 -6.30 5.63 3.45
C GLY A 24 -5.70 6.54 4.53
N TYR A 25 -6.14 7.80 4.64
CA TYR A 25 -5.78 8.70 5.75
C TYR A 25 -6.69 8.45 6.97
N ALA A 26 -8.00 8.33 6.74
CA ALA A 26 -8.98 8.11 7.82
C ALA A 26 -8.86 6.74 8.52
N ASP A 27 -8.34 5.72 7.83
CA ASP A 27 -8.22 4.34 8.35
C ASP A 27 -6.77 3.91 8.70
N ASP A 28 -5.82 4.87 8.71
CA ASP A 28 -4.39 4.65 9.00
C ASP A 28 -3.65 3.74 7.99
N SER A 29 -4.27 3.32 6.89
CA SER A 29 -3.65 2.42 5.90
C SER A 29 -2.44 3.03 5.21
N MET A 30 -2.46 4.32 4.86
CA MET A 30 -1.33 5.01 4.23
C MET A 30 -0.13 5.14 5.18
N PHE A 31 -0.37 5.47 6.44
CA PHE A 31 0.70 5.55 7.43
C PHE A 31 1.22 4.17 7.81
N PHE A 32 0.35 3.16 7.79
CA PHE A 32 0.75 1.77 8.01
C PHE A 32 1.72 1.28 6.92
N THR A 33 1.45 1.53 5.63
CA THR A 33 2.36 1.11 4.55
C THR A 33 3.73 1.78 4.65
N ILE A 34 3.77 3.08 4.99
CA ILE A 34 5.01 3.81 5.22
C ILE A 34 5.79 3.22 6.40
N ARG A 35 5.12 3.01 7.54
CA ARG A 35 5.76 2.46 8.75
C ARG A 35 6.28 1.05 8.54
N TYR A 36 5.50 0.20 7.86
CA TYR A 36 5.91 -1.15 7.53
C TYR A 36 7.14 -1.15 6.60
N GLY A 37 7.13 -0.31 5.55
CA GLY A 37 8.27 -0.18 4.63
C GLY A 37 9.53 0.32 5.33
N HIS A 38 9.40 1.28 6.25
CA HIS A 38 10.51 1.76 7.08
C HIS A 38 11.07 0.64 7.97
N LYS A 39 10.19 -0.08 8.67
CA LYS A 39 10.58 -1.20 9.53
C LYS A 39 11.32 -2.28 8.75
N ALA A 40 10.84 -2.64 7.56
CA ALA A 40 11.51 -3.59 6.67
C ALA A 40 12.91 -3.10 6.27
N LYS A 41 13.06 -1.81 5.95
CA LYS A 41 14.35 -1.20 5.60
C LYS A 41 15.37 -1.21 6.74
N GLU A 42 14.92 -1.00 7.97
CA GLU A 42 15.79 -1.01 9.15
C GLU A 42 16.15 -2.43 9.60
N THR A 43 15.28 -3.40 9.34
CA THR A 43 15.41 -4.78 9.81
C THR A 43 16.22 -5.65 8.85
N LEU A 44 15.99 -5.50 7.55
CA LEU A 44 16.60 -6.33 6.52
C LEU A 44 17.99 -5.82 6.15
N ARG A 45 18.87 -6.73 5.70
CA ARG A 45 20.10 -6.31 5.01
C ARG A 45 19.72 -5.60 3.73
N LYS A 46 20.59 -4.71 3.25
CA LYS A 46 20.33 -3.93 2.03
C LYS A 46 19.94 -4.81 0.84
N CYS A 47 20.67 -5.90 0.58
CA CYS A 47 20.36 -6.82 -0.53
C CYS A 47 18.98 -7.47 -0.40
N ASP A 48 18.60 -7.87 0.82
CA ASP A 48 17.33 -8.53 1.11
C ASP A 48 16.18 -7.52 1.02
N PHE A 49 16.40 -6.28 1.49
CA PHE A 49 15.46 -5.18 1.35
C PHE A 49 15.23 -4.82 -0.12
N ASP A 50 16.29 -4.69 -0.91
CA ASP A 50 16.19 -4.39 -2.34
C ASP A 50 15.39 -5.48 -3.07
N GLN A 51 15.66 -6.75 -2.78
CA GLN A 51 14.93 -7.88 -3.35
C GLN A 51 13.46 -7.93 -2.86
N PHE A 52 13.21 -7.61 -1.59
CA PHE A 52 11.87 -7.54 -1.01
C PHE A 52 11.04 -6.46 -1.70
N ILE A 53 11.57 -5.24 -1.83
CA ILE A 53 10.88 -4.13 -2.49
C ILE A 53 10.68 -4.42 -3.98
N GLU A 54 11.65 -5.01 -4.67
CA GLU A 54 11.47 -5.43 -6.07
C GLU A 54 10.33 -6.44 -6.21
N THR A 55 10.24 -7.41 -5.30
CA THR A 55 9.17 -8.42 -5.29
C THR A 55 7.81 -7.77 -5.03
N VAL A 56 7.71 -6.85 -4.06
CA VAL A 56 6.49 -6.09 -3.76
C VAL A 56 6.08 -5.21 -4.95
N ASN A 57 7.02 -4.56 -5.64
CA ASN A 57 6.74 -3.74 -6.82
C ASN A 57 6.18 -4.59 -7.97
N LYS A 58 6.75 -5.79 -8.20
CA LYS A 58 6.20 -6.74 -9.19
C LYS A 58 4.77 -7.16 -8.87
N MET A 59 4.45 -7.37 -7.58
CA MET A 59 3.07 -7.66 -7.15
C MET A 59 2.16 -6.48 -7.46
N THR A 60 2.58 -5.27 -7.08
CA THR A 60 1.87 -4.02 -7.35
C THR A 60 1.57 -3.81 -8.84
N GLU A 61 2.55 -4.01 -9.71
CA GLU A 61 2.35 -3.88 -11.17
C GLU A 61 1.34 -4.90 -11.70
N LEU A 62 1.36 -6.12 -11.17
CA LEU A 62 0.43 -7.18 -11.56
C LEU A 62 -1.02 -6.81 -11.22
N TRP A 63 -1.23 -6.17 -10.06
CA TRP A 63 -2.53 -5.63 -9.66
C TRP A 63 -2.94 -4.41 -10.49
N ALA A 64 -2.04 -3.45 -10.74
CA ALA A 64 -2.36 -2.28 -11.53
C ALA A 64 -2.79 -2.65 -12.96
N LYS A 65 -2.14 -3.66 -13.55
CA LYS A 65 -2.49 -4.19 -14.88
C LYS A 65 -3.80 -4.98 -14.89
N SER A 66 -4.26 -5.52 -13.75
CA SER A 66 -5.54 -6.23 -13.70
C SER A 66 -6.76 -5.31 -13.59
N GLY A 67 -6.62 -4.11 -13.01
CA GLY A 67 -7.71 -3.14 -12.83
C GLY A 67 -8.01 -2.24 -14.05
N SER A 68 -7.08 -2.11 -15.00
CA SER A 68 -7.24 -1.19 -16.15
C SER A 68 -8.01 -1.77 -17.35
N GLY A 69 -8.64 -2.94 -17.22
CA GLY A 69 -9.20 -3.67 -18.37
C GLY A 69 -8.15 -4.13 -19.39
N GLY A 70 -6.86 -3.88 -19.10
CA GLY A 70 -5.73 -4.35 -19.89
C GLY A 70 -5.48 -5.82 -19.61
N SER A 71 -6.18 -6.70 -20.31
CA SER A 71 -5.67 -8.06 -20.50
C SER A 71 -4.23 -7.94 -21.03
N ILE A 72 -3.24 -8.38 -20.25
CA ILE A 72 -1.95 -8.69 -20.83
C ILE A 72 -2.26 -9.76 -21.87
N VAL A 73 -2.11 -9.41 -23.15
CA VAL A 73 -2.40 -10.30 -24.29
C VAL A 73 -1.70 -11.63 -24.02
N GLY A 74 -2.47 -12.70 -23.81
CA GLY A 74 -1.97 -14.05 -23.61
C GLY A 74 -1.75 -14.53 -22.17
N GLN A 75 -2.14 -13.79 -21.12
CA GLN A 75 -2.13 -14.32 -19.74
C GLN A 75 -3.53 -14.58 -19.18
N SER A 76 -3.80 -15.83 -18.80
CA SER A 76 -5.07 -16.22 -18.18
C SER A 76 -5.20 -15.61 -16.76
N ALA A 77 -6.42 -15.57 -16.22
CA ALA A 77 -6.62 -15.19 -14.82
C ALA A 77 -5.83 -16.12 -13.87
N GLU A 78 -5.80 -17.41 -14.17
CA GLU A 78 -5.09 -18.43 -13.38
C GLU A 78 -3.57 -18.21 -13.36
N GLU A 79 -2.97 -17.87 -14.50
CA GLU A 79 -1.53 -17.58 -14.58
C GLU A 79 -1.16 -16.34 -13.76
N ARG A 80 -2.03 -15.32 -13.76
CA ARG A 80 -1.84 -14.11 -12.93
C ARG A 80 -1.96 -14.45 -11.45
N TYR A 81 -2.94 -15.28 -11.06
CA TYR A 81 -3.07 -15.75 -9.67
C TYR A 81 -1.86 -16.59 -9.22
N ALA A 82 -1.39 -17.51 -10.06
CA ALA A 82 -0.21 -18.32 -9.77
C ALA A 82 1.05 -17.45 -9.62
N LYS A 83 1.23 -16.47 -10.50
CA LYS A 83 2.34 -15.52 -10.42
C LYS A 83 2.27 -14.62 -9.18
N MET A 84 1.07 -14.18 -8.80
CA MET A 84 0.85 -13.45 -7.56
C MET A 84 1.20 -14.30 -6.33
N ALA A 85 0.76 -15.56 -6.31
CA ALA A 85 1.07 -16.49 -5.22
C ALA A 85 2.58 -16.75 -5.12
N GLY A 86 3.26 -16.92 -6.26
CA GLY A 86 4.72 -17.09 -6.30
C GLY A 86 5.48 -15.87 -5.77
N LEU A 87 5.09 -14.66 -6.17
CA LEU A 87 5.68 -13.43 -5.64
C LEU A 87 5.41 -13.24 -4.15
N LYS A 88 4.20 -13.57 -3.68
CA LYS A 88 3.86 -13.57 -2.24
C LYS A 88 4.76 -14.54 -1.47
N ALA A 89 4.94 -15.76 -1.97
CA ALA A 89 5.81 -16.75 -1.34
C ALA A 89 7.27 -16.29 -1.31
N GLN A 90 7.77 -15.70 -2.39
CA GLN A 90 9.12 -15.13 -2.45
C GLN A 90 9.31 -14.00 -1.43
N ALA A 91 8.35 -13.08 -1.33
CA ALA A 91 8.41 -11.99 -0.36
C ALA A 91 8.44 -12.52 1.09
N LEU A 92 7.62 -13.54 1.39
CA LEU A 92 7.58 -14.20 2.70
C LEU A 92 8.88 -14.95 3.02
N ASP A 93 9.52 -15.59 2.03
CA ASP A 93 10.80 -16.27 2.24
C ASP A 93 11.92 -15.29 2.61
N ILE A 94 11.93 -14.09 2.01
CA ILE A 94 12.92 -13.04 2.33
C ILE A 94 12.75 -12.54 3.78
N ILE A 95 11.52 -12.46 4.27
CA ILE A 95 11.23 -11.91 5.61
C ILE A 95 10.99 -12.98 6.69
N LYS A 96 11.16 -14.27 6.37
CA LYS A 96 10.72 -15.40 7.22
C LYS A 96 11.33 -15.40 8.63
N ASP A 97 12.54 -14.90 8.76
CA ASP A 97 13.27 -14.84 10.03
C ASP A 97 12.85 -13.64 10.89
N PHE A 98 11.96 -12.79 10.38
CA PHE A 98 11.47 -11.57 11.02
C PHE A 98 9.96 -11.68 11.27
N PRO A 99 9.54 -12.33 12.38
CA PRO A 99 8.14 -12.71 12.61
C PRO A 99 7.18 -11.51 12.63
N ASP A 100 7.67 -10.35 13.04
CA ASP A 100 6.90 -9.10 12.98
C ASP A 100 6.58 -8.67 11.55
N LEU A 101 7.52 -8.82 10.62
CA LEU A 101 7.28 -8.50 9.20
C LEU A 101 6.33 -9.54 8.60
N VAL A 102 6.54 -10.83 8.89
CA VAL A 102 5.65 -11.91 8.42
C VAL A 102 4.20 -11.68 8.86
N ARG A 103 3.99 -11.39 10.16
CA ARG A 103 2.67 -11.16 10.76
C ARG A 103 1.91 -10.05 10.02
N ASP A 104 2.61 -8.97 9.72
CA ASP A 104 2.00 -7.73 9.23
C ASP A 104 1.96 -7.66 7.68
N PHE A 105 2.55 -8.64 6.98
CA PHE A 105 2.71 -8.63 5.52
C PHE A 105 1.38 -8.59 4.74
N ASP A 106 0.38 -9.37 5.16
CA ASP A 106 -0.92 -9.42 4.47
C ASP A 106 -1.71 -8.11 4.63
N ARG A 107 -1.58 -7.47 5.80
CA ARG A 107 -2.11 -6.12 6.02
C ARG A 107 -1.38 -5.11 5.14
N PHE A 108 -0.06 -5.23 5.03
CA PHE A 108 0.76 -4.35 4.19
C PHE A 108 0.34 -4.44 2.72
N GLN A 109 0.14 -5.64 2.19
CA GLN A 109 -0.35 -5.86 0.82
C GLN A 109 -1.74 -5.25 0.59
N SER A 110 -2.66 -5.49 1.53
CA SER A 110 -4.04 -4.98 1.44
C SER A 110 -4.10 -3.45 1.48
N SER A 111 -3.38 -2.82 2.42
CA SER A 111 -3.27 -1.37 2.53
C SER A 111 -2.54 -0.75 1.35
N SER A 112 -1.51 -1.40 0.80
CA SER A 112 -0.80 -0.94 -0.39
C SER A 112 -1.70 -0.95 -1.62
N ARG A 113 -2.48 -2.02 -1.81
CA ARG A 113 -3.46 -2.11 -2.91
C ARG A 113 -4.54 -1.04 -2.78
N ALA A 114 -5.07 -0.82 -1.59
CA ALA A 114 -6.08 0.21 -1.34
C ALA A 114 -5.54 1.62 -1.65
N ALA A 115 -4.32 1.93 -1.21
CA ALA A 115 -3.66 3.21 -1.48
C ALA A 115 -3.44 3.44 -3.00
N ILE A 116 -3.04 2.40 -3.73
CA ILE A 116 -2.83 2.49 -5.19
C ILE A 116 -4.14 2.63 -5.95
N SER A 117 -5.18 1.90 -5.54
CA SER A 117 -6.53 2.03 -6.13
C SER A 117 -7.09 3.44 -5.93
N ALA A 118 -6.89 4.02 -4.74
CA ALA A 118 -7.24 5.41 -4.46
C ALA A 118 -6.45 6.41 -5.31
N ALA A 119 -5.13 6.23 -5.44
CA ALA A 119 -4.27 7.11 -6.25
C ALA A 119 -4.61 7.06 -7.75
N ASN A 120 -5.08 5.92 -8.25
CA ASN A 120 -5.46 5.73 -9.66
C ASN A 120 -6.92 6.10 -9.97
N GLY A 121 -7.65 6.73 -9.03
CA GLY A 121 -8.98 7.26 -9.29
C GLY A 121 -10.13 6.27 -9.14
N GLY A 122 -10.03 5.31 -8.20
CA GLY A 122 -11.17 4.63 -7.58
C GLY A 122 -12.27 4.17 -8.55
N ASN A 123 -11.95 3.25 -9.46
CA ASN A 123 -12.97 2.51 -10.20
C ASN A 123 -12.75 1.02 -9.92
N ILE A 124 -13.56 0.48 -9.01
CA ILE A 124 -13.80 -0.95 -8.83
C ILE A 124 -15.30 -1.17 -8.99
#